data_AF-A0A3N4LTV0-F1
#
_entry.id   AF-A0A3N4LTV0-F1
#
_cell.length_a   1.000
_cell.length_b   1.000
_cell.length_c   1.000
_cell.angle_alpha   90.00
_cell.angle_beta   90.00
_cell.angle_gamma   90.00
#
_symmetry.space_group_name_H-M   'P 1'
#
loop_
_entity.id
_entity.type
_entity.pdbx_description
1 polymer ?
#
loop_
_entity_poly.entity_id
_entity_poly.type
_entity_poly.pdbx_seq_one_letter_code
_entity_poly.pdbx_strand_id
1 'polypeptide(L)'
;RYGSNLHQRDARSQLFGDHGGGGSSGTGLRAPSPGYGYRPATPNSLGQYSASVLEELESQNDAQVEGLSAKVKMLKDITEAIGAEVRESSTLIQNMNDTFDNTRIRLRGTMNRMLIMAHRTGVGWRAWLLFIFTVIGIFWYVWLF
;
A
#
# COMPACT_ATOMS: atom_id res chain seq x y z
N ARG A 1 -9.55 -31.81 5.76
CA ARG A 1 -10.48 -30.71 5.40
C ARG A 1 -9.63 -29.47 5.17
N TYR A 2 -9.22 -29.21 3.93
CA TYR A 2 -8.47 -28.00 3.56
C TYR A 2 -9.47 -26.94 3.11
N GLY A 3 -9.47 -25.78 3.80
CA GLY A 3 -10.32 -24.64 3.48
C GLY A 3 -9.67 -23.75 2.43
N SER A 4 -10.29 -23.66 1.26
CA SER A 4 -9.89 -22.80 0.15
C SER A 4 -10.47 -21.39 0.35
N ASN A 5 -9.65 -20.45 0.84
CA ASN A 5 -10.00 -19.02 0.92
C ASN A 5 -9.13 -18.22 -0.06
N LEU A 6 -9.38 -18.35 -1.36
CA LEU A 6 -8.60 -17.65 -2.39
C LEU A 6 -9.39 -16.72 -3.32
N HIS A 7 -10.64 -16.38 -3.01
CA HIS A 7 -11.49 -15.54 -3.86
C HIS A 7 -11.81 -14.18 -3.23
N GLN A 8 -10.78 -13.40 -2.93
CA GLN A 8 -10.95 -12.01 -2.48
C GLN A 8 -9.85 -11.10 -3.02
N ARG A 9 -9.51 -11.20 -4.31
CA ARG A 9 -8.56 -10.28 -4.97
C ARG A 9 -9.12 -9.57 -6.21
N ASP A 10 -10.33 -9.92 -6.66
CA ASP A 10 -10.81 -9.53 -7.99
C ASP A 10 -11.69 -8.28 -8.03
N ALA A 11 -11.99 -7.65 -6.89
CA ALA A 11 -12.82 -6.44 -6.86
C ALA A 11 -12.03 -5.15 -7.20
N ARG A 12 -10.70 -5.15 -7.02
CA ARG A 12 -9.88 -3.93 -7.18
C ARG A 12 -9.43 -3.68 -8.62
N SER A 13 -9.44 -4.72 -9.46
CA SER A 13 -9.00 -4.65 -10.86
C SER A 13 -10.09 -4.15 -11.83
N GLN A 14 -11.35 -4.05 -11.41
CA GLN A 14 -12.44 -3.56 -12.27
C GLN A 14 -12.54 -2.03 -12.35
N LEU A 15 -11.93 -1.30 -11.40
CA LEU A 15 -11.98 0.16 -11.38
C LEU A 15 -11.09 0.82 -12.46
N PHE A 16 -10.15 0.06 -13.03
CA PHE A 16 -9.22 0.51 -14.08
C PHE A 16 -9.33 -0.35 -15.33
N GLY A 17 -10.57 -0.70 -15.71
CA GLY A 17 -10.87 -1.40 -16.97
C GLY A 17 -10.62 -0.52 -18.19
N ASP A 18 -9.49 -0.80 -18.85
CA ASP A 18 -9.28 -0.81 -20.31
C ASP A 18 -10.16 0.14 -21.14
N HIS A 19 -9.68 1.35 -21.40
CA HIS A 19 -10.10 2.15 -22.57
C HIS A 19 -9.21 1.76 -23.76
N GLY A 20 -9.35 0.53 -24.23
CA GLY A 20 -8.76 0.02 -25.45
C GLY A 20 -9.46 0.62 -26.68
N GLY A 21 -8.83 1.60 -27.31
CA GLY A 21 -9.29 2.24 -28.54
C GLY A 21 -9.34 1.25 -29.70
N GLY A 22 -10.55 0.80 -30.05
CA GLY A 22 -10.85 0.07 -31.27
C GLY A 22 -11.19 1.04 -32.41
N GLY A 23 -10.36 1.05 -33.45
CA GLY A 23 -10.66 1.77 -34.69
C GLY A 23 -11.73 1.06 -35.51
N SER A 24 -12.63 1.83 -36.14
CA SER A 24 -13.32 1.42 -37.35
C SER A 24 -13.81 2.64 -38.14
N SER A 25 -13.31 2.77 -39.36
CA SER A 25 -13.85 3.57 -40.46
C SER A 25 -15.27 3.12 -40.83
N GLY A 26 -16.21 4.05 -41.02
CA GLY A 26 -17.56 3.74 -41.50
C GLY A 26 -18.32 4.99 -41.95
N THR A 27 -18.71 4.99 -43.22
CA THR A 27 -19.47 5.97 -43.98
C THR A 27 -20.86 6.27 -43.39
N GLY A 28 -21.37 7.48 -43.68
CA GLY A 28 -22.48 8.09 -42.96
C GLY A 28 -23.88 7.53 -43.24
N LEU A 29 -24.85 8.11 -42.53
CA LEU A 29 -26.28 8.21 -42.86
C LEU A 29 -26.93 9.12 -41.80
N ARG A 30 -27.58 10.18 -42.27
CA ARG A 30 -28.32 11.16 -41.47
C ARG A 30 -29.65 10.56 -41.04
N ALA A 31 -29.88 10.42 -39.75
CA ALA A 31 -31.18 10.14 -39.14
C ALA A 31 -31.54 11.29 -38.18
N PRO A 32 -32.81 11.77 -38.14
CA PRO A 32 -33.21 12.81 -37.21
C PRO A 32 -33.41 12.18 -35.82
N SER A 33 -32.52 12.47 -34.90
CA SER A 33 -32.65 12.03 -33.50
C SER A 33 -33.49 13.05 -32.71
N PRO A 34 -34.52 12.63 -31.95
CA PRO A 34 -35.20 13.47 -30.97
C PRO A 34 -34.32 13.55 -29.72
N GLY A 35 -33.23 14.32 -29.82
CA GLY A 35 -32.23 14.47 -28.77
C GLY A 35 -32.41 15.79 -28.04
N TYR A 36 -32.66 15.71 -26.74
CA TYR A 36 -32.55 16.76 -25.72
C TYR A 36 -31.42 17.75 -26.04
N GLY A 37 -31.76 18.83 -26.74
CA GLY A 37 -30.86 19.93 -27.02
C GLY A 37 -31.09 21.00 -25.98
N TYR A 38 -30.07 21.29 -25.16
CA TYR A 38 -29.98 22.54 -24.42
C TYR A 38 -30.28 23.68 -25.39
N ARG A 39 -31.45 24.30 -25.27
CA ARG A 39 -31.77 25.49 -26.06
C ARG A 39 -30.90 26.60 -25.49
N PRO A 40 -29.96 27.17 -26.26
CA PRO A 40 -29.25 28.35 -25.81
C PRO A 40 -30.30 29.42 -25.54
N ALA A 41 -30.20 30.09 -24.38
CA ALA A 41 -31.03 31.23 -24.03
C ALA A 41 -30.69 32.37 -25.00
N THR A 42 -31.27 32.34 -26.20
CA THR A 42 -31.21 33.45 -27.14
C THR A 42 -32.16 34.51 -26.61
N PRO A 43 -31.66 35.67 -26.14
CA PRO A 43 -32.54 36.74 -25.70
C PRO A 43 -33.43 37.16 -26.86
N ASN A 44 -34.72 37.33 -26.57
CA ASN A 44 -35.61 38.05 -27.49
C ASN A 44 -35.02 39.45 -27.74
N SER A 45 -35.34 40.08 -28.87
CA SER A 45 -34.86 41.40 -29.31
C SER A 45 -35.07 42.56 -28.31
N LEU A 46 -35.75 42.30 -27.18
CA LEU A 46 -36.01 43.21 -26.08
C LEU A 46 -35.17 42.92 -24.81
N GLY A 47 -34.22 41.97 -24.84
CA GLY A 47 -33.34 41.66 -23.72
C GLY A 47 -34.03 40.99 -22.51
N GLN A 48 -35.27 40.53 -22.68
CA GLN A 48 -36.04 39.88 -21.63
C GLN A 48 -35.75 38.38 -21.62
N TYR A 49 -35.11 37.93 -20.55
CA TYR A 49 -35.00 36.50 -20.24
C TYR A 49 -36.40 36.01 -19.87
N SER A 50 -36.90 34.97 -20.56
CA SER A 50 -38.16 34.35 -20.19
C SER A 50 -38.03 33.76 -18.77
N ALA A 51 -38.90 34.16 -17.85
CA ALA A 51 -38.89 33.73 -16.45
C ALA A 51 -38.79 32.20 -16.31
N SER A 52 -39.43 31.46 -17.23
CA SER A 52 -39.36 29.99 -17.31
C SER A 52 -37.96 29.44 -17.63
N VAL A 53 -37.16 30.12 -18.45
CA VAL A 53 -35.77 29.69 -18.77
C VAL A 53 -34.82 30.05 -17.63
N LEU A 54 -35.10 31.16 -16.93
CA LEU A 54 -34.33 31.55 -15.75
C LEU A 54 -34.57 30.56 -14.59
N GLU A 55 -35.83 30.17 -14.36
CA GLU A 55 -36.23 29.16 -13.40
C GLU A 55 -35.71 27.75 -13.78
N GLU A 56 -35.67 27.42 -15.07
CA GLU A 56 -35.06 26.17 -15.52
C GLU A 56 -33.54 26.14 -15.34
N LEU A 57 -32.84 27.26 -15.57
CA LEU A 57 -31.40 27.39 -15.29
C LEU A 57 -31.08 27.36 -13.79
N GLU A 58 -31.94 27.93 -12.95
CA GLU A 58 -31.82 27.91 -11.49
C GLU A 58 -32.07 26.50 -10.93
N SER A 59 -33.13 25.82 -11.38
CA SER A 59 -33.43 24.44 -10.97
C SER A 59 -32.32 23.45 -11.38
N GLN A 60 -31.66 23.68 -12.52
CA GLN A 60 -30.46 22.93 -12.91
C GLN A 60 -29.26 23.24 -12.03
N ASN A 61 -29.08 24.50 -11.66
CA ASN A 61 -28.01 24.90 -10.77
C ASN A 61 -28.20 24.22 -9.41
N ASP A 62 -29.40 24.25 -8.84
CA ASP A 62 -29.72 23.57 -7.57
C ASP A 62 -29.47 22.05 -7.65
N ALA A 63 -29.87 21.40 -8.75
CA ALA A 63 -29.58 19.97 -8.96
C ALA A 63 -28.06 19.70 -9.07
N GLN A 64 -27.29 20.58 -9.71
CA GLN A 64 -25.83 20.48 -9.75
C GLN A 64 -25.19 20.76 -8.39
N VAL A 65 -25.69 21.73 -7.63
CA VAL A 65 -25.22 22.10 -6.29
C VAL A 65 -25.49 20.96 -5.31
N GLU A 66 -26.63 20.30 -5.40
CA GLU A 66 -26.93 19.08 -4.63
C GLU A 66 -25.91 17.98 -4.94
N GLY A 67 -25.62 17.75 -6.22
CA GLY A 67 -24.61 16.79 -6.66
C GLY A 67 -23.19 17.15 -6.19
N LEU A 68 -22.83 18.43 -6.16
CA LEU A 68 -21.56 18.92 -5.61
C LEU A 68 -21.50 18.72 -4.09
N SER A 69 -22.59 18.99 -3.37
CA SER A 69 -22.66 18.79 -1.92
C SER A 69 -22.49 17.33 -1.53
N ALA A 70 -23.05 16.39 -2.31
CA ALA A 70 -22.88 14.96 -2.12
C ALA A 70 -21.43 14.53 -2.33
N LYS A 71 -20.77 15.05 -3.37
CA LYS A 71 -19.33 14.81 -3.62
C LYS A 71 -18.45 15.37 -2.51
N VAL A 72 -18.75 16.55 -1.99
CA VAL A 72 -17.99 17.16 -0.88
C VAL A 72 -18.15 16.37 0.41
N LYS A 73 -19.36 15.88 0.72
CA LYS A 73 -19.59 14.98 1.86
C LYS A 73 -18.76 13.71 1.76
N MET A 74 -18.72 13.09 0.58
CA MET A 74 -17.90 11.90 0.35
C MET A 74 -16.40 12.18 0.56
N LEU A 75 -15.88 13.29 0.00
CA LEU A 75 -14.49 13.68 0.20
C LEU A 75 -14.16 13.96 1.67
N LYS A 76 -15.10 14.59 2.39
CA LYS A 76 -14.99 14.80 3.83
C LYS A 76 -14.91 13.48 4.59
N ASP A 77 -15.78 12.52 4.29
CA ASP A 77 -15.78 11.21 4.95
C ASP A 77 -14.47 10.44 4.72
N ILE A 78 -13.94 10.48 3.49
CA ILE A 78 -12.61 9.90 3.17
C ILE A 78 -11.52 10.60 3.98
N THR A 79 -11.58 11.92 4.11
CA THR A 79 -10.58 12.71 4.86
C THR A 79 -10.66 12.44 6.36
N GLU A 80 -11.86 12.30 6.90
CA GLU A 80 -12.10 11.98 8.31
C GLU A 80 -11.60 10.56 8.63
N ALA A 81 -11.88 9.59 7.75
CA ALA A 81 -11.34 8.23 7.85
C ALA A 81 -9.80 8.22 7.79
N ILE A 82 -9.19 8.97 6.86
CA ILE A 82 -7.73 9.13 6.80
C ILE A 82 -7.20 9.74 8.11
N GLY A 83 -7.89 10.73 8.66
CA GLY A 83 -7.50 11.36 9.92
C GLY A 83 -7.47 10.39 11.09
N ALA A 84 -8.50 9.54 11.21
CA ALA A 84 -8.56 8.50 12.24
C ALA A 84 -7.45 7.44 12.04
N GLU A 85 -7.27 6.96 10.81
CA GLU A 85 -6.26 5.95 10.45
C GLU A 85 -4.84 6.47 10.66
N VAL A 86 -4.55 7.75 10.38
CA VAL A 86 -3.24 8.36 10.65
C VAL A 86 -2.95 8.43 12.15
N ARG A 87 -3.97 8.74 12.96
CA ARG A 87 -3.82 8.78 14.42
C ARG A 87 -3.58 7.38 14.98
N GLU A 88 -4.29 6.37 14.49
CA GLU A 88 -4.09 4.96 14.84
C GLU A 88 -2.74 4.44 14.34
N SER A 89 -2.35 4.78 13.11
CA SER A 89 -1.02 4.46 12.57
C SER A 89 0.09 5.09 13.41
N SER A 90 -0.12 6.30 13.94
CA SER A 90 0.86 6.97 14.81
C SER A 90 1.04 6.24 16.14
N THR A 91 -0.04 5.75 16.77
CA THR A 91 0.06 4.96 18.01
C THR A 91 0.64 3.57 17.75
N LEU A 92 0.30 2.95 16.62
CA LEU A 92 0.91 1.69 16.19
C LEU A 92 2.42 1.85 15.96
N ILE A 93 2.87 2.92 15.31
CA ILE A 93 4.29 3.22 15.09
C ILE A 93 5.02 3.40 16.43
N GLN A 94 4.41 4.05 17.42
CA GLN A 94 4.99 4.14 18.77
C GLN A 94 5.17 2.75 19.41
N ASN A 95 4.13 1.91 19.35
CA ASN A 95 4.21 0.52 19.84
C ASN A 95 5.25 -0.32 19.08
N MET A 96 5.40 -0.09 17.76
CA MET A 96 6.44 -0.71 16.95
C MET A 96 7.83 -0.23 17.37
N ASN A 97 8.02 1.06 17.63
CA ASN A 97 9.29 1.60 18.12
C ASN A 97 9.71 0.92 19.44
N ASP A 98 8.80 0.81 20.40
CA ASP A 98 9.06 0.16 21.68
C ASP A 98 9.39 -1.34 21.51
N THR A 99 8.70 -2.02 20.59
CA THR A 99 8.97 -3.43 20.27
C THR A 99 10.33 -3.61 19.59
N PHE A 100 10.71 -2.70 18.69
CA PHE A 100 12.02 -2.69 18.04
C PHE A 100 13.15 -2.43 19.03
N ASP A 101 12.99 -1.47 19.94
CA ASP A 101 13.99 -1.18 20.98
C ASP A 101 14.16 -2.37 21.94
N ASN A 102 13.07 -2.99 22.38
CA ASN A 102 13.12 -4.22 23.17
C ASN A 102 13.82 -5.36 22.43
N THR A 103 13.53 -5.53 21.14
CA THR A 103 14.19 -6.53 20.29
C THR A 103 15.68 -6.22 20.15
N ARG A 104 16.06 -4.95 19.96
CA ARG A 104 17.45 -4.51 19.87
C ARG A 104 18.22 -4.81 21.16
N ILE A 105 17.62 -4.58 22.32
CA ILE A 105 18.23 -4.91 23.62
C ILE A 105 18.43 -6.42 23.73
N ARG A 106 17.42 -7.22 23.37
CA ARG A 106 17.51 -8.69 23.37
C ARG A 106 18.61 -9.20 22.43
N LEU A 107 18.66 -8.67 21.21
CA LEU A 107 19.69 -9.00 20.21
C LEU A 107 21.10 -8.61 20.68
N ARG A 108 21.26 -7.45 21.32
CA ARG A 108 22.53 -7.09 21.95
C ARG A 108 22.92 -8.09 23.04
N GLY A 109 21.97 -8.55 23.84
CA GLY A 109 22.19 -9.58 24.84
C GLY A 109 22.62 -10.93 24.25
N THR A 110 21.97 -11.38 23.17
CA THR A 110 22.34 -12.64 22.48
C THR A 110 23.69 -12.52 21.80
N MET A 111 23.99 -11.39 21.13
CA MET A 111 25.30 -11.12 20.53
C MET A 111 26.41 -11.07 21.58
N ASN A 112 26.16 -10.45 22.73
CA ASN A 112 27.17 -10.38 23.80
C ASN A 112 27.48 -11.77 24.36
N ARG A 113 26.46 -12.63 24.52
CA ARG A 113 26.65 -14.05 24.90
C ARG A 113 27.42 -14.83 23.84
N MET A 114 27.17 -14.56 22.55
CA MET A 114 27.91 -15.16 21.44
C MET A 114 29.39 -14.74 21.43
N LEU A 115 29.71 -13.45 21.65
CA LEU A 115 31.10 -12.99 21.75
C LEU A 115 31.85 -13.68 22.89
N ILE A 116 31.20 -13.86 24.05
CA ILE A 116 31.78 -14.56 25.20
C ILE A 116 32.06 -16.04 24.86
N MET A 117 31.15 -16.70 24.13
CA MET A 117 31.37 -18.08 23.67
C MET A 117 32.46 -18.18 22.60
N ALA A 118 32.55 -17.22 21.67
CA ALA A 118 33.61 -17.18 20.66
C ALA A 118 35.00 -17.01 21.31
N HIS A 119 35.10 -16.21 22.36
CA HIS A 119 36.36 -16.04 23.10
C HIS A 119 36.76 -17.26 23.94
N ARG A 120 35.80 -18.06 24.42
CA ARG A 120 36.08 -19.28 25.22
C ARG A 120 36.20 -20.57 24.39
N THR A 121 35.64 -20.60 23.17
CA THR A 121 35.67 -21.77 22.30
C THR A 121 36.90 -21.72 21.41
N GLY A 122 38.05 -21.99 22.01
CA GLY A 122 39.29 -22.20 21.27
C GLY A 122 40.09 -23.27 22.00
N VAL A 123 40.24 -24.44 21.40
CA VAL A 123 41.33 -25.35 21.77
C VAL A 123 42.60 -24.59 21.43
N GLY A 124 43.18 -23.94 22.45
CA GLY A 124 44.31 -23.05 22.24
C GLY A 124 45.47 -23.80 21.59
N TRP A 125 46.29 -23.06 20.83
CA TRP A 125 47.49 -23.57 20.18
C TRP A 125 48.35 -24.50 21.07
N ARG A 126 48.37 -24.24 22.38
CA ARG A 126 49.05 -25.06 23.39
C ARG A 126 48.54 -26.51 23.48
N ALA A 127 47.24 -26.75 23.35
CA ALA A 127 46.67 -28.09 23.37
C ALA A 127 47.03 -28.88 22.10
N TRP A 128 47.09 -28.20 20.95
CA TRP A 128 47.60 -28.76 19.70
C TRP A 128 49.08 -29.15 19.79
N LEU A 129 49.92 -28.29 20.39
CA LEU A 129 51.33 -28.61 20.62
C LEU A 129 51.51 -29.80 21.57
N LEU A 130 50.73 -29.87 22.65
CA LEU A 130 50.81 -30.99 23.60
C LEU A 130 50.39 -32.31 22.92
N PHE A 131 49.31 -32.30 22.14
CA PHE A 131 48.87 -33.47 21.38
C PHE A 131 49.95 -33.96 20.40
N ILE A 132 50.55 -33.05 19.61
CA ILE A 132 51.64 -33.41 18.69
C ILE A 132 52.85 -33.97 19.45
N PHE A 133 53.25 -33.32 20.54
CA PHE A 133 54.37 -33.77 21.36
C PHE A 133 54.14 -35.16 21.93
N THR A 134 52.93 -35.44 22.43
CA THR A 134 52.55 -36.77 22.93
C THR A 134 52.62 -37.83 21.82
N VAL A 135 52.12 -37.54 20.62
CA VAL A 135 52.18 -38.48 19.49
C VAL A 135 53.63 -38.77 19.07
N ILE A 136 54.49 -37.74 18.99
CA ILE A 136 55.91 -37.91 18.66
C ILE A 136 56.62 -38.73 19.74
N GLY A 137 56.33 -38.48 21.02
CA GLY A 137 56.91 -39.21 22.14
C GLY A 137 56.57 -40.71 22.11
N ILE A 138 55.32 -41.07 21.77
CA ILE A 138 54.90 -42.46 21.61
C ILE A 138 55.67 -43.12 20.44
N PHE A 139 55.81 -42.44 19.31
CA PHE A 139 56.55 -42.95 18.16
C PHE A 139 58.03 -43.20 18.49
N TRP A 140 58.67 -42.26 19.21
CA TRP A 140 60.04 -42.43 19.68
C TRP A 140 60.20 -43.60 20.65
N TYR A 141 59.25 -43.75 21.59
CA TYR A 141 59.25 -44.85 22.54
C TYR A 141 59.13 -46.21 21.83
N VAL A 142 58.22 -46.34 20.86
CA VAL A 142 58.05 -47.57 20.05
C VAL A 142 59.22 -47.83 19.10
N TRP A 143 59.97 -46.82 18.67
CA TRP A 143 61.13 -47.01 17.82
C TRP A 143 62.39 -47.40 18.60
N LEU A 144 62.52 -46.92 19.84
CA LEU A 144 63.68 -47.15 20.70
C LEU A 144 63.59 -48.47 21.49
N PHE A 145 62.40 -49.08 21.56
CA PHE A 145 62.10 -50.34 22.26
C PHE A 145 61.56 -51.39 21.28
#